data_AF-A0A835DKQ1-F1
#
_entry.id   AF-A0A835DKQ1-F1
#
_cell.length_a   1.000
_cell.length_b   1.000
_cell.length_c   1.000
_cell.angle_alpha   90.00
_cell.angle_beta   90.00
_cell.angle_gamma   90.00
#
_symmetry.space_group_name_H-M   'P 1'
#
loop_
_entity.id
_entity.type
_entity.pdbx_description
1 polymer ?
#
loop_
_entity_poly.entity_id
_entity_poly.type
_entity_poly.pdbx_seq_one_letter_code
_entity_poly.pdbx_strand_id
1 'polypeptide(L)'
;MSEKDVASWNAMIMGFDQLGFLDRVLILFYEMRFMGLKPDSITVKGLTQLSSYEKNLNMVKVINCFGNQIGIGEDVSVINTWIAAYAKCNNLGLAEKVFHGIPTDWRTVVSWNSMIGGYAYLEKFVKAISFYQLMCRSGVRPDISTILSLISSSVHPEVLIKGKLIDAHGIRWDAI
;
A
#
# COMPACT_ATOMS: atom_id res chain seq x y z
N MET A 1 34.31 -14.43 9.36
CA MET A 1 33.34 -13.42 8.89
C MET A 1 32.12 -14.17 8.41
N SER A 2 31.01 -14.14 9.15
CA SER A 2 29.78 -14.83 8.72
C SER A 2 29.35 -14.27 7.38
N GLU A 3 29.14 -15.12 6.38
CA GLU A 3 28.53 -14.72 5.11
C GLU A 3 27.21 -14.02 5.44
N LYS A 4 27.13 -12.72 5.13
CA LYS A 4 25.87 -11.99 5.23
C LYS A 4 25.01 -12.47 4.06
N ASP A 5 24.04 -13.34 4.34
CA ASP A 5 23.02 -13.73 3.37
C ASP A 5 21.95 -12.62 3.23
N VAL A 6 21.10 -12.72 2.20
CA VAL A 6 20.02 -11.74 1.94
C VAL A 6 19.10 -11.56 3.15
N ALA A 7 18.89 -12.62 3.95
CA ALA A 7 18.05 -12.56 5.14
C ALA A 7 18.62 -11.63 6.21
N SER A 8 19.94 -11.67 6.46
CA SER A 8 20.60 -10.76 7.41
C SER A 8 20.52 -9.29 6.98
N TRP A 9 20.62 -8.99 5.68
CA TRP A 9 20.45 -7.64 5.14
C TRP A 9 19.01 -7.16 5.26
N ASN A 10 18.03 -8.00 4.91
CA ASN A 10 16.62 -7.69 5.08
C ASN A 10 16.28 -7.40 6.54
N ALA A 11 16.84 -8.15 7.49
CA ALA A 11 16.64 -7.90 8.92
C ALA A 11 17.16 -6.52 9.34
N MET A 12 18.35 -6.12 8.87
CA MET A 12 18.89 -4.78 9.14
C MET A 12 18.04 -3.69 8.48
N ILE A 13 17.64 -3.87 7.22
CA ILE A 13 16.79 -2.92 6.50
C ILE A 13 15.45 -2.73 7.21
N MET A 14 14.78 -3.81 7.61
CA MET A 14 13.52 -3.74 8.37
C MET A 14 13.71 -3.05 9.73
N GLY A 15 14.81 -3.35 10.43
CA GLY A 15 15.10 -2.71 11.72
C GLY A 15 15.28 -1.19 11.59
N PHE A 16 16.02 -0.73 10.58
CA PHE A 16 16.21 0.70 10.33
C PHE A 16 14.96 1.37 9.72
N ASP A 17 14.16 0.63 8.94
CA ASP A 17 12.88 1.07 8.41
C ASP A 17 11.88 1.38 9.55
N GLN A 18 11.77 0.48 10.53
CA GLN A 18 10.93 0.71 11.72
C GLN A 18 11.34 1.95 12.53
N LEU A 19 12.61 2.35 12.46
CA LEU A 19 13.15 3.54 13.14
C LEU A 19 13.12 4.80 12.27
N GLY A 20 12.73 4.69 11.00
CA GLY A 20 12.64 5.84 10.09
C GLY A 20 13.98 6.37 9.57
N PHE A 21 15.07 5.60 9.67
CA PHE A 21 16.40 6.06 9.25
C PHE A 21 16.66 5.78 7.76
N LEU A 22 16.05 6.59 6.86
CA LEU A 22 16.17 6.41 5.42
C LEU A 22 17.63 6.38 4.93
N ASP A 23 18.47 7.32 5.39
CA ASP A 23 19.88 7.37 5.00
C ASP A 23 20.61 6.06 5.27
N ARG A 24 20.34 5.43 6.42
CA ARG A 24 20.94 4.14 6.79
C ARG A 24 20.44 3.01 5.91
N VAL A 25 19.14 2.98 5.60
CA VAL A 25 18.57 1.98 4.70
C VAL A 25 19.11 2.12 3.29
N LEU A 26 19.30 3.35 2.80
CA LEU A 26 19.92 3.59 1.49
C LEU A 26 21.37 3.14 1.46
N ILE A 27 22.16 3.43 2.49
CA ILE A 27 23.54 2.94 2.60
C ILE A 27 23.57 1.41 2.56
N LEU A 28 22.71 0.74 3.35
CA LEU A 28 22.64 -0.72 3.37
C LEU A 28 22.23 -1.30 2.02
N PHE A 29 21.29 -0.66 1.32
CA PHE A 29 20.91 -1.04 -0.03
C PHE A 29 22.07 -0.90 -1.03
N TYR A 30 22.84 0.19 -0.96
CA TYR A 30 24.03 0.38 -1.79
C TYR A 30 25.10 -0.67 -1.51
N GLU A 31 25.38 -0.95 -0.24
CA GLU A 31 26.34 -1.99 0.16
C GLU A 31 25.90 -3.39 -0.28
N MET A 32 24.62 -3.74 -0.12
CA MET A 32 24.05 -5.00 -0.58
C MET A 32 24.32 -5.21 -2.08
N ARG A 33 24.04 -4.18 -2.89
CA ARG A 33 24.28 -4.22 -4.33
C ARG A 33 25.77 -4.26 -4.69
N PHE A 34 26.62 -3.54 -3.96
CA PHE A 34 28.07 -3.58 -4.16
C PHE A 34 28.65 -4.97 -3.89
N MET A 35 28.09 -5.70 -2.91
CA MET A 35 28.44 -7.09 -2.61
C MET A 35 27.85 -8.10 -3.61
N GLY A 36 27.17 -7.66 -4.67
CA GLY A 36 26.56 -8.52 -5.68
C GLY A 36 25.28 -9.23 -5.22
N LEU A 37 24.77 -8.91 -4.03
CA LEU A 37 23.50 -9.45 -3.55
C LEU A 37 22.34 -8.75 -4.24
N LYS A 38 21.36 -9.54 -4.70
CA LYS A 38 20.17 -9.02 -5.38
C LYS A 38 19.12 -8.61 -4.34
N PRO A 39 18.69 -7.34 -4.34
CA PRO A 39 17.53 -6.91 -3.57
C PRO A 39 16.29 -7.74 -3.90
N ASP A 40 15.45 -7.99 -2.91
CA ASP A 40 14.20 -8.74 -3.08
C ASP A 40 12.97 -7.88 -2.79
N SER A 41 11.80 -8.52 -2.73
CA SER A 41 10.54 -7.82 -2.47
C SER A 41 10.48 -7.16 -1.09
N ILE A 42 11.17 -7.72 -0.08
CA ILE A 42 11.22 -7.16 1.28
C ILE A 42 12.05 -5.87 1.26
N THR A 43 13.24 -5.92 0.63
CA THR A 43 14.10 -4.75 0.46
C THR A 43 13.35 -3.59 -0.20
N VAL A 44 12.65 -3.86 -1.31
CA VAL A 44 11.93 -2.82 -2.05
C VAL A 44 10.71 -2.28 -1.30
N LYS A 45 9.99 -3.12 -0.55
CA LYS A 45 8.88 -2.67 0.29
C LYS A 45 9.36 -1.69 1.37
N GLY A 46 10.43 -2.01 2.10
CA GLY A 46 10.99 -1.13 3.13
C GLY A 46 11.47 0.21 2.57
N LEU A 47 12.23 0.18 1.46
CA LEU A 47 12.68 1.41 0.78
C LEU A 47 11.50 2.29 0.33
N THR A 48 10.45 1.67 -0.21
CA THR A 48 9.25 2.38 -0.65
C THR A 48 8.53 3.03 0.54
N GLN A 49 8.39 2.30 1.65
CA GLN A 49 7.70 2.78 2.85
C GLN A 49 8.40 3.99 3.45
N LEU A 50 9.73 3.95 3.65
CA LEU A 50 10.50 5.09 4.16
C LEU A 50 10.37 6.32 3.26
N SER A 51 10.56 6.11 1.96
CA SER A 51 10.43 7.18 0.97
C SER A 51 9.04 7.81 0.99
N SER A 52 8.00 7.02 1.31
CA SER A 52 6.63 7.52 1.44
C SER A 52 6.40 8.32 2.73
N TYR A 53 7.05 7.96 3.85
CA TYR A 53 6.94 8.69 5.11
C TYR A 53 7.56 10.08 5.01
N GLU A 54 8.68 10.20 4.29
CA GLU A 54 9.31 11.49 3.97
C GLU A 54 8.58 12.25 2.85
N LYS A 55 7.50 11.69 2.29
CA LYS A 55 6.77 12.24 1.14
C LYS A 55 7.66 12.49 -0.09
N ASN A 56 8.74 11.71 -0.24
CA ASN A 56 9.68 11.80 -1.36
C ASN A 56 9.16 11.03 -2.59
N LEU A 57 8.27 11.67 -3.35
CA LEU A 57 7.64 11.08 -4.53
C LEU A 57 8.66 10.63 -5.60
N ASN A 58 9.75 11.37 -5.79
CA ASN A 58 10.76 11.03 -6.78
C ASN A 58 11.46 9.72 -6.42
N MET A 59 11.78 9.53 -5.14
CA MET A 59 12.39 8.30 -4.69
C MET A 59 11.44 7.10 -4.81
N VAL A 60 10.16 7.26 -4.48
CA VAL A 60 9.14 6.22 -4.70
C VAL A 60 9.06 5.80 -6.18
N LYS A 61 9.15 6.76 -7.12
CA LYS A 61 9.20 6.46 -8.57
C LYS A 61 10.44 5.67 -8.96
N VAL A 62 11.61 6.09 -8.48
CA VAL A 62 12.89 5.40 -8.76
C VAL A 62 12.85 3.97 -8.25
N ILE A 63 12.38 3.77 -7.01
CA ILE A 63 12.27 2.45 -6.39
C ILE A 63 11.27 1.57 -7.13
N ASN A 64 10.12 2.10 -7.55
CA ASN A 64 9.14 1.36 -8.35
C ASN A 64 9.75 0.93 -9.70
N CYS A 65 10.38 1.85 -10.44
CA CYS A 65 11.06 1.52 -11.68
C CYS A 65 12.13 0.44 -11.48
N PHE A 66 12.93 0.54 -10.42
CA PHE A 66 13.93 -0.46 -10.07
C PHE A 66 13.30 -1.83 -9.76
N GLY A 67 12.22 -1.87 -8.97
CA GLY A 67 11.50 -3.11 -8.66
C GLY A 67 10.95 -3.81 -9.91
N ASN A 68 10.42 -3.04 -10.87
CA ASN A 68 9.98 -3.59 -12.15
C ASN A 68 11.17 -4.17 -12.95
N GLN A 69 12.32 -3.49 -12.97
CA GLN A 69 13.51 -3.96 -13.69
C GLN A 69 14.07 -5.27 -13.14
N ILE A 70 13.94 -5.53 -11.84
CA ILE A 70 14.39 -6.77 -11.21
C ILE A 70 13.29 -7.86 -11.14
N GLY A 71 12.12 -7.62 -11.75
CA GLY A 71 11.04 -8.60 -11.88
C GLY A 71 10.13 -8.76 -10.65
N ILE A 72 10.30 -7.96 -9.59
CA ILE A 72 9.43 -8.06 -8.40
C ILE A 72 8.10 -7.29 -8.57
N GLY A 73 7.95 -6.56 -9.68
CA GLY A 73 6.72 -5.84 -10.02
C GLY A 73 5.50 -6.73 -10.31
N GLU A 74 5.69 -8.04 -10.33
CA GLU A 74 4.62 -9.05 -10.45
C GLU A 74 4.07 -9.48 -9.07
N ASP A 75 4.79 -9.23 -7.97
CA ASP A 75 4.30 -9.51 -6.62
C ASP A 75 3.25 -8.46 -6.22
N VAL A 76 1.98 -8.89 -6.19
CA VAL A 76 0.83 -8.05 -5.79
C VAL A 76 1.04 -7.36 -4.44
N SER A 77 1.79 -7.96 -3.51
CA SER A 77 2.12 -7.35 -2.23
C SER A 77 3.07 -6.15 -2.40
N VAL A 78 4.05 -6.22 -3.31
CA VAL A 78 4.91 -5.07 -3.68
C VAL A 78 4.07 -3.99 -4.35
N ILE A 79 3.21 -4.37 -5.30
CA ILE A 79 2.32 -3.45 -6.02
C ILE A 79 1.43 -2.67 -5.04
N ASN A 80 0.82 -3.36 -4.07
CA ASN A 80 -0.01 -2.73 -3.03
C ASN A 80 0.79 -1.72 -2.19
N THR A 81 2.06 -2.01 -1.91
CA THR A 81 2.96 -1.08 -1.21
C THR A 81 3.23 0.17 -2.05
N TRP A 82 3.42 0.04 -3.36
CA TRP A 82 3.56 1.20 -4.26
C TRP A 82 2.27 2.03 -4.35
N ILE A 83 1.09 1.40 -4.41
CA ILE A 83 -0.19 2.10 -4.39
C ILE A 83 -0.31 2.98 -3.14
N ALA A 84 -0.10 2.38 -1.96
CA ALA A 84 -0.17 3.09 -0.69
C ALA A 84 0.88 4.22 -0.60
N ALA A 85 2.10 3.97 -1.08
CA ALA A 85 3.16 4.97 -1.09
C ALA A 85 2.86 6.16 -2.00
N TYR A 86 2.34 5.92 -3.21
CA TYR A 86 1.92 7.02 -4.09
C TYR A 86 0.78 7.83 -3.50
N ALA A 87 -0.18 7.19 -2.84
CA ALA A 87 -1.26 7.88 -2.15
C ALA A 87 -0.73 8.76 -0.99
N LYS A 88 0.18 8.23 -0.16
CA LYS A 88 0.84 9.00 0.92
C LYS A 88 1.65 10.19 0.39
N CYS A 89 2.26 10.06 -0.78
CA CYS A 89 2.92 11.14 -1.50
C CYS A 89 1.96 12.06 -2.27
N ASN A 90 0.66 12.03 -1.94
CA ASN A 90 -0.40 12.85 -2.56
C ASN A 90 -0.55 12.68 -4.08
N ASN A 91 -0.10 11.55 -4.64
CA ASN A 91 -0.18 11.25 -6.07
C ASN A 91 -1.12 10.07 -6.36
N LEU A 92 -2.42 10.32 -6.16
CA LEU A 92 -3.47 9.33 -6.45
C LEU A 92 -3.53 8.91 -7.92
N GLY A 93 -3.10 9.76 -8.86
CA GLY A 93 -3.08 9.41 -10.28
C GLY A 93 -2.12 8.25 -10.58
N LEU A 94 -0.92 8.26 -9.97
CA LEU A 94 0.00 7.12 -10.07
C LEU A 94 -0.48 5.91 -9.27
N ALA A 95 -1.10 6.12 -8.11
CA ALA A 95 -1.72 5.03 -7.35
C ALA A 95 -2.79 4.30 -8.17
N GLU A 96 -3.71 5.04 -8.81
CA GLU A 96 -4.73 4.52 -9.72
C GLU A 96 -4.08 3.77 -10.90
N LYS A 97 -3.05 4.35 -11.53
CA LYS A 97 -2.34 3.73 -12.66
C LYS A 97 -1.74 2.38 -12.27
N VAL A 98 -1.10 2.30 -11.11
CA VAL A 98 -0.50 1.06 -10.60
C VAL A 98 -1.60 0.03 -10.27
N PHE A 99 -2.67 0.44 -9.61
CA PHE A 99 -3.82 -0.43 -9.31
C PHE A 99 -4.46 -1.02 -10.56
N HIS A 100 -4.67 -0.19 -11.60
CA HIS A 100 -5.24 -0.64 -12.86
C HIS A 100 -4.29 -1.54 -13.66
N GLY A 101 -2.99 -1.48 -13.41
CA GLY A 101 -2.00 -2.40 -13.96
C GLY A 101 -2.08 -3.82 -13.39
N ILE A 102 -2.74 -4.02 -12.24
CA ILE A 102 -2.97 -5.36 -11.68
C ILE A 102 -4.06 -6.06 -12.51
N PRO A 103 -3.80 -7.28 -13.04
CA PRO A 103 -4.83 -8.11 -13.66
C PRO A 103 -6.03 -8.25 -12.72
N THR A 104 -7.25 -8.20 -13.27
CA THR A 104 -8.48 -8.18 -12.45
C THR A 104 -8.57 -9.36 -11.50
N ASP A 105 -8.16 -10.55 -11.95
CA ASP A 105 -8.23 -11.79 -11.18
C ASP A 105 -7.16 -11.87 -10.07
N TRP A 106 -6.15 -11.00 -10.11
CA TRP A 106 -5.06 -10.93 -9.13
C TRP A 106 -5.30 -9.84 -8.08
N ARG A 107 -6.33 -9.01 -8.23
CA ARG A 107 -6.64 -7.96 -7.26
C ARG A 107 -7.16 -8.58 -5.98
N THR A 108 -6.45 -8.32 -4.89
CA THR A 108 -6.81 -8.81 -3.56
C THR A 108 -7.59 -7.75 -2.79
N VAL A 109 -8.21 -8.14 -1.66
CA VAL A 109 -8.80 -7.20 -0.69
C VAL A 109 -7.81 -6.10 -0.31
N VAL A 110 -6.52 -6.44 -0.14
CA VAL A 110 -5.45 -5.49 0.18
C VAL A 110 -5.22 -4.47 -0.95
N SER A 111 -5.34 -4.89 -2.22
CA SER A 111 -5.23 -3.97 -3.36
C SER A 111 -6.35 -2.92 -3.35
N TRP A 112 -7.58 -3.34 -3.10
CA TRP A 112 -8.73 -2.44 -2.98
C TRP A 112 -8.60 -1.52 -1.76
N ASN A 113 -8.23 -2.07 -0.61
CA ASN A 113 -8.02 -1.30 0.62
C ASN A 113 -6.91 -0.27 0.47
N SER A 114 -5.85 -0.56 -0.29
CA SER A 114 -4.78 0.40 -0.56
C SER A 114 -5.30 1.64 -1.32
N MET A 115 -6.19 1.44 -2.30
CA MET A 115 -6.82 2.55 -3.03
C MET A 115 -7.85 3.30 -2.19
N ILE A 116 -8.75 2.58 -1.53
CA ILE A 116 -9.82 3.17 -0.69
C ILE A 116 -9.18 3.97 0.46
N GLY A 117 -8.20 3.37 1.15
CA GLY A 117 -7.41 4.02 2.19
C GLY A 117 -6.64 5.24 1.68
N GLY A 118 -6.10 5.17 0.47
CA GLY A 118 -5.43 6.30 -0.18
C GLY A 118 -6.34 7.50 -0.43
N TYR A 119 -7.55 7.28 -0.96
CA TYR A 119 -8.54 8.36 -1.09
C TYR A 119 -9.03 8.85 0.26
N ALA A 120 -9.20 7.94 1.22
CA ALA A 120 -9.66 8.26 2.55
C ALA A 120 -8.68 9.19 3.27
N TYR A 121 -7.39 8.88 3.19
CA TYR A 121 -6.30 9.68 3.75
C TYR A 121 -6.26 11.11 3.20
N LEU A 122 -6.73 11.32 1.96
CA LEU A 122 -6.78 12.62 1.30
C LEU A 122 -8.19 13.22 1.28
N GLU A 123 -9.08 12.72 2.15
CA GLU A 123 -10.46 13.20 2.34
C GLU A 123 -11.32 13.19 1.05
N LYS A 124 -10.97 12.32 0.09
CA LYS A 124 -11.70 12.17 -1.18
C LYS A 124 -12.81 11.13 -1.08
N PHE A 125 -13.75 11.37 -0.17
CA PHE A 125 -14.86 10.48 0.19
C PHE A 125 -15.61 9.89 -1.02
N VAL A 126 -15.96 10.72 -2.00
CA VAL A 126 -16.75 10.30 -3.18
C VAL A 126 -16.00 9.22 -3.97
N LYS A 127 -14.68 9.39 -4.18
CA LYS A 127 -13.86 8.38 -4.87
C LYS A 127 -13.60 7.15 -3.99
N ALA A 128 -13.48 7.31 -2.67
CA ALA A 128 -13.36 6.17 -1.76
C ALA A 128 -14.59 5.25 -1.84
N ILE A 129 -15.80 5.83 -1.82
CA ILE A 129 -17.05 5.08 -2.02
C ILE A 129 -17.13 4.45 -3.41
N SER A 130 -16.73 5.17 -4.47
CA SER A 130 -16.79 4.60 -5.82
C SER A 130 -15.91 3.35 -5.96
N PHE A 131 -14.73 3.36 -5.34
CA PHE A 131 -13.85 2.18 -5.31
C PHE A 131 -14.42 1.04 -4.44
N TYR A 132 -15.04 1.34 -3.31
CA TYR A 132 -15.76 0.35 -2.51
C TYR A 132 -16.89 -0.32 -3.31
N GLN A 133 -17.70 0.46 -4.03
CA GLN A 133 -18.75 -0.09 -4.88
C GLN A 133 -18.17 -0.96 -6.00
N LEU A 134 -17.06 -0.55 -6.60
CA LEU A 134 -16.38 -1.32 -7.63
C LEU A 134 -15.78 -2.63 -7.09
N MET A 135 -15.23 -2.61 -5.86
CA MET A 135 -14.78 -3.80 -5.14
C MET A 135 -15.91 -4.82 -4.98
N CYS A 136 -17.08 -4.38 -4.50
CA CYS A 136 -18.26 -5.24 -4.35
C CYS A 136 -18.74 -5.81 -5.69
N ARG A 137 -18.80 -4.97 -6.74
CA ARG A 137 -19.17 -5.42 -8.11
C ARG A 137 -18.18 -6.40 -8.71
N SER A 138 -16.92 -6.34 -8.29
CA SER A 138 -15.87 -7.29 -8.70
C SER A 138 -15.92 -8.60 -7.90
N GLY A 139 -16.93 -8.80 -7.04
CA GLY A 139 -17.10 -10.00 -6.22
C GLY A 139 -16.13 -10.08 -5.03
N VAL A 140 -15.37 -9.02 -4.74
CA VAL A 140 -14.43 -9.00 -3.62
C VAL A 140 -15.14 -8.48 -2.38
N ARG A 141 -15.16 -9.28 -1.31
CA ARG A 141 -15.84 -8.94 -0.05
C ARG A 141 -15.02 -7.91 0.75
N PRO A 142 -15.60 -6.76 1.11
CA PRO A 142 -14.99 -5.78 2.03
C PRO A 142 -14.66 -6.37 3.39
N ASP A 143 -13.57 -5.91 4.00
CA ASP A 143 -13.18 -6.27 5.35
C ASP A 143 -13.26 -5.07 6.31
N ILE A 144 -12.90 -5.28 7.58
CA ILE A 144 -12.95 -4.23 8.60
C ILE A 144 -12.09 -3.02 8.23
N SER A 145 -10.95 -3.23 7.55
CA SER A 145 -10.07 -2.15 7.10
C SER A 145 -10.72 -1.31 6.01
N THR A 146 -11.50 -1.94 5.12
CA THR A 146 -12.33 -1.22 4.13
C THR A 146 -13.31 -0.28 4.84
N ILE A 147 -14.04 -0.82 5.83
CA ILE A 147 -15.06 -0.08 6.57
C ILE A 147 -14.46 1.10 7.34
N LEU A 148 -13.37 0.86 8.06
CA LEU A 148 -12.67 1.90 8.81
C LEU A 148 -12.17 3.03 7.90
N SER A 149 -11.63 2.70 6.73
CA SER A 149 -11.16 3.69 5.75
C SER A 149 -12.30 4.56 5.22
N LEU A 150 -13.47 3.98 4.96
CA LEU A 150 -14.63 4.74 4.50
C LEU A 150 -15.15 5.68 5.59
N ILE A 151 -15.20 5.19 6.83
CA ILE A 151 -15.60 6.00 8.00
C ILE A 151 -14.63 7.17 8.20
N SER A 152 -13.32 6.93 8.16
CA SER A 152 -12.31 7.98 8.37
C SER A 152 -12.34 9.06 7.29
N SER A 153 -12.78 8.71 6.07
CA SER A 153 -12.93 9.66 4.97
C SER A 153 -14.21 10.48 5.00
N SER A 154 -15.17 10.09 5.85
CA SER A 154 -16.49 10.70 5.89
C SER A 154 -16.52 11.90 6.84
N VAL A 155 -17.16 12.99 6.40
CA VAL A 155 -17.41 14.17 7.25
C VAL A 155 -18.42 13.84 8.36
N HIS A 156 -19.31 12.87 8.12
CA HIS A 156 -20.33 12.40 9.07
C HIS A 156 -20.36 10.85 9.14
N PRO A 157 -19.49 10.23 9.94
CA PRO A 157 -19.40 8.78 10.15
C PRO A 157 -20.73 8.08 10.43
N GLU A 158 -21.58 8.70 11.24
CA GLU A 158 -22.84 8.13 11.70
C GLU A 158 -23.84 7.90 10.55
N VAL A 159 -23.85 8.80 9.56
CA VAL A 159 -24.73 8.71 8.39
C VAL A 159 -24.27 7.59 7.45
N LEU A 160 -22.95 7.36 7.35
CA LEU A 160 -22.41 6.27 6.53
C LEU A 160 -22.73 4.90 7.14
N ILE A 161 -22.54 4.77 8.46
CA ILE A 161 -22.87 3.54 9.20
C ILE A 161 -24.36 3.24 9.06
N LYS A 162 -25.24 4.22 9.32
CA LYS A 162 -26.69 4.02 9.28
C LYS A 162 -27.28 3.85 7.87
N GLY A 163 -26.77 4.56 6.86
CA GLY A 163 -27.50 4.73 5.58
C GLY A 163 -26.97 3.96 4.37
N LYS A 164 -25.75 3.40 4.39
CA LYS A 164 -25.18 2.71 3.21
C LYS A 164 -24.41 1.44 3.54
N LEU A 165 -23.71 1.38 4.67
CA LEU A 165 -22.96 0.19 5.05
C LEU A 165 -23.86 -0.92 5.63
N ILE A 166 -24.84 -0.55 6.46
CA ILE A 166 -25.85 -1.50 6.96
C ILE A 166 -26.70 -2.05 5.80
N ASP A 167 -27.12 -1.21 4.86
CA ASP A 167 -27.91 -1.66 3.71
C ASP A 167 -27.11 -2.51 2.71
N ALA A 168 -25.82 -2.21 2.50
CA ALA A 168 -24.96 -2.98 1.60
C ALA A 168 -24.46 -4.31 2.19
N HIS A 169 -24.39 -4.44 3.53
CA HIS A 169 -23.84 -5.62 4.21
C HIS A 169 -24.81 -6.36 5.13
N GLY A 170 -26.06 -5.90 5.29
CA GLY A 170 -27.07 -6.58 6.08
C GLY A 170 -26.68 -6.79 7.55
N ILE A 171 -25.83 -5.92 8.11
CA ILE A 171 -25.45 -6.01 9.51
C ILE A 171 -26.62 -5.45 10.34
N ARG A 172 -27.55 -6.33 10.71
CA ARG A 172 -28.51 -6.05 11.78
C ARG A 172 -27.72 -5.86 13.06
N TRP A 173 -27.69 -4.64 13.56
CA TRP A 173 -27.44 -4.38 14.97
C TRP A 173 -28.73 -4.78 15.69
N ASP A 174 -28.83 -6.05 16.08
CA ASP A 174 -29.84 -6.44 17.06
C ASP A 174 -29.48 -5.73 18.36
N ALA A 175 -30.39 -4.85 18.78
CA ALA A 175 -30.32 -4.07 19.98
C ALA A 175 -30.16 -4.97 21.22
N ILE A 176 -29.28 -4.57 22.13
CA ILE A 176 -29.42 -4.83 23.57
C ILE A 176 -29.64 -3.47 24.22
#